data_AF-A0A317ZEN7-F1
#
_entry.id   AF-A0A317ZEN7-F1
#
_cell.length_a   1.000
_cell.length_b   1.000
_cell.length_c   1.000
_cell.angle_alpha   90.00
_cell.angle_beta   90.00
_cell.angle_gamma   90.00
#
_symmetry.space_group_name_H-M   'P 1'
#
loop_
_entity.id
_entity.type
_entity.pdbx_description
1 polymer ?
#
loop_
_entity_poly.entity_id
_entity_poly.type
_entity_poly.pdbx_seq_one_letter_code
_entity_poly.pdbx_strand_id
1 'polypeptide(L)'
;MLTCKQVSNALSKEDYDNLPPLRRFFLKLHVKLCIFCGKFNKQVMDSQDMCRCYREHEDELNEERPKMDESKKEELKKLLVSQSRDQA
;
A
#
# COMPACT_ATOMS: atom_id res chain seq x y z
N MET A 1 -17.84 3.46 -21.69
CA MET A 1 -18.10 2.28 -20.84
C MET A 1 -16.80 1.88 -20.16
N LEU A 2 -16.70 2.05 -18.84
CA LEU A 2 -15.61 1.46 -18.07
C LEU A 2 -15.97 -0.02 -17.90
N THR A 3 -15.21 -0.90 -18.54
CA THR A 3 -15.42 -2.34 -18.34
C THR A 3 -14.90 -2.71 -16.96
N CYS A 4 -15.57 -3.66 -16.29
CA CYS A 4 -15.14 -4.20 -15.00
C CYS A 4 -13.64 -4.58 -14.99
N LYS A 5 -13.15 -5.10 -16.12
CA LYS A 5 -11.74 -5.46 -16.31
C LYS A 5 -10.80 -4.25 -16.33
N GLN A 6 -11.19 -3.15 -16.96
CA GLN A 6 -10.40 -1.91 -16.96
C GLN A 6 -10.34 -1.29 -15.56
N VAL A 7 -11.43 -1.35 -14.80
CA VAL A 7 -11.50 -0.84 -13.43
C VAL A 7 -10.59 -1.63 -12.50
N SER A 8 -10.65 -2.97 -12.54
CA SER A 8 -9.77 -3.80 -11.73
C SER A 8 -8.30 -3.70 -12.14
N ASN A 9 -8.01 -3.57 -13.43
CA ASN A 9 -6.62 -3.37 -13.90
C ASN A 9 -6.07 -2.02 -13.42
N ALA A 10 -6.86 -0.94 -13.54
CA ALA A 10 -6.49 0.38 -13.04
C ALA A 10 -6.26 0.38 -11.52
N LEU A 11 -7.17 -0.22 -10.74
CA LEU A 11 -7.01 -0.36 -9.28
C LEU A 11 -5.79 -1.20 -8.88
N SER A 12 -5.43 -2.22 -9.67
CA SER A 12 -4.27 -3.07 -9.37
C SER A 12 -2.93 -2.44 -9.71
N LYS A 13 -2.89 -1.54 -10.71
CA LYS A 13 -1.65 -0.92 -11.19
C LYS A 13 -1.39 0.45 -10.59
N GLU A 14 -2.44 1.20 -10.29
CA GLU A 14 -2.36 2.58 -9.81
C GLU A 14 -3.25 2.75 -8.58
N ASP A 15 -2.70 3.39 -7.54
CA ASP A 15 -3.49 3.81 -6.38
C ASP A 15 -4.61 4.73 -6.84
N TYR A 16 -5.86 4.40 -6.50
CA TYR A 16 -7.03 5.11 -7.01
C TYR A 16 -7.12 6.58 -6.54
N ASP A 17 -6.32 6.96 -5.55
CA ASP A 17 -6.20 8.31 -5.02
C ASP A 17 -5.34 9.22 -5.92
N ASN A 18 -4.41 8.64 -6.70
CA ASN A 18 -3.62 9.35 -7.70
C ASN A 18 -4.39 9.61 -9.01
N LEU A 19 -5.60 9.06 -9.14
CA LEU A 19 -6.44 9.28 -10.31
C LEU A 19 -7.08 10.68 -10.29
N PRO A 20 -7.30 11.30 -11.45
CA PRO A 20 -8.07 12.53 -11.57
C PRO A 20 -9.43 12.41 -10.85
N PRO A 21 -9.91 13.46 -10.17
CA PRO A 21 -11.11 13.40 -9.33
C PRO A 21 -12.36 12.93 -10.08
N LEU A 22 -12.49 13.29 -11.36
CA LEU A 22 -13.55 12.80 -12.25
C LEU A 22 -13.48 11.27 -12.45
N ARG A 23 -12.30 10.71 -12.69
CA ARG A 23 -12.12 9.26 -12.85
C ARG A 23 -12.38 8.52 -11.55
N ARG A 24 -11.96 9.09 -10.42
CA ARG A 24 -12.24 8.54 -9.08
C ARG A 24 -13.74 8.44 -8.82
N PHE A 25 -14.52 9.45 -9.22
CA PHE A 25 -15.98 9.43 -9.08
C PHE A 25 -16.62 8.31 -9.91
N PHE A 26 -16.27 8.19 -11.20
CA PHE A 26 -16.80 7.12 -12.05
C PHE A 26 -16.41 5.73 -11.56
N LEU A 27 -15.20 5.57 -11.01
CA LEU A 27 -14.72 4.31 -10.45
C LEU A 27 -15.50 3.93 -9.18
N LYS A 28 -15.67 4.87 -8.25
CA LYS A 28 -16.53 4.68 -7.06
C LYS A 28 -17.98 4.35 -7.45
N LEU A 29 -18.53 5.05 -8.44
CA LEU A 29 -19.88 4.78 -8.95
C LEU A 29 -19.98 3.37 -9.56
N HIS A 30 -18.99 2.95 -10.35
CA HIS A 30 -18.97 1.63 -10.97
C HIS A 30 -18.87 0.50 -9.93
N VAL A 31 -17.98 0.63 -8.96
CA VAL A 31 -17.84 -0.36 -7.87
C VAL A 31 -19.13 -0.42 -7.03
N LYS A 32 -19.83 0.70 -6.84
CA LYS A 32 -21.11 0.74 -6.11
C LYS A 32 -22.28 0.14 -6.91
N LEU A 33 -22.30 0.30 -8.23
CA LEU A 33 -23.39 -0.18 -9.09
C LEU A 33 -23.21 -1.61 -9.60
N CYS A 34 -21.97 -2.09 -9.72
CA CYS A 34 -21.70 -3.42 -10.26
C CYS A 34 -21.55 -4.46 -9.13
N ILE A 35 -22.41 -5.48 -9.13
CA ILE A 35 -22.40 -6.55 -8.11
C ILE A 35 -21.10 -7.38 -8.15
N PHE A 36 -20.56 -7.63 -9.35
CA PHE A 36 -19.31 -8.38 -9.54
C PHE A 36 -18.08 -7.59 -9.09
N CYS A 37 -17.97 -6.34 -9.58
CA CYS A 37 -16.87 -5.48 -9.24
C CYS A 37 -16.96 -4.96 -7.78
N GLY A 38 -18.16 -4.91 -7.20
CA GLY A 38 -18.42 -4.34 -5.89
C GLY A 38 -17.69 -5.04 -4.74
N LYS A 39 -17.67 -6.37 -4.68
CA LYS A 39 -17.05 -7.09 -3.55
C LYS A 39 -15.52 -7.05 -3.61
N PHE A 40 -14.94 -7.44 -4.75
CA PHE A 40 -13.49 -7.54 -4.90
C PHE A 40 -12.82 -6.17 -4.93
N ASN A 41 -13.31 -5.24 -5.76
CA ASN A 41 -12.65 -3.93 -5.88
C ASN A 41 -12.83 -3.08 -4.63
N LYS A 42 -13.93 -3.24 -3.88
CA LYS A 42 -14.07 -2.62 -2.56
C LYS A 42 -13.00 -3.12 -1.59
N GLN A 43 -12.75 -4.43 -1.53
CA GLN A 43 -11.70 -4.99 -0.68
C GLN A 43 -10.31 -4.46 -1.07
N VAL A 44 -10.02 -4.32 -2.38
CA VAL A 44 -8.77 -3.73 -2.87
C VAL A 44 -8.65 -2.26 -2.44
N MET A 45 -9.73 -1.48 -2.56
CA MET A 45 -9.75 -0.08 -2.12
C MET A 45 -9.56 0.04 -0.60
N ASP A 46 -10.24 -0.80 0.18
CA ASP A 46 -10.11 -0.82 1.64
C ASP A 46 -8.66 -1.19 2.04
N SER A 47 -8.03 -2.12 1.31
CA SER A 47 -6.62 -2.47 1.51
C SER A 47 -5.67 -1.31 1.18
N GLN A 48 -5.91 -0.59 0.10
CA GLN A 48 -5.12 0.60 -0.27
C GLN A 48 -5.29 1.71 0.77
N ASP A 49 -6.50 1.91 1.27
CA ASP A 49 -6.80 2.87 2.33
C ASP A 49 -6.09 2.50 3.64
N MET A 50 -6.09 1.22 4.03
CA MET A 50 -5.34 0.75 5.19
C MET A 50 -3.83 0.98 5.05
N CYS A 51 -3.25 0.62 3.90
CA CYS A 51 -1.82 0.86 3.65
C CYS A 51 -1.47 2.35 3.69
N ARG A 52 -2.36 3.22 3.21
CA ARG A 52 -2.17 4.67 3.25
C ARG A 52 -2.22 5.20 4.67
N CYS A 53 -3.25 4.87 5.45
CA CYS A 53 -3.34 5.28 6.85
C CYS A 53 -2.17 4.74 7.68
N TYR A 54 -1.73 3.51 7.40
CA TYR A 54 -0.55 2.93 8.06
C TYR A 54 0.72 3.72 7.72
N ARG A 55 0.93 4.07 6.45
CA ARG A 55 2.07 4.91 6.04
C ARG A 55 2.03 6.30 6.67
N GLU A 56 0.88 6.97 6.63
CA GLU A 56 0.70 8.29 7.26
C GLU A 56 1.01 8.22 8.76
N HIS A 57 0.53 7.18 9.43
CA HIS A 57 0.80 6.94 10.85
C HIS A 57 2.28 6.62 11.13
N GLU A 58 2.93 5.81 10.28
CA GLU A 58 4.37 5.56 10.40
C GLU A 58 5.19 6.82 10.15
N ASP A 59 4.82 7.67 9.18
CA ASP A 59 5.52 8.91 8.88
C ASP A 59 5.40 9.90 10.05
N GLU A 60 4.22 10.03 10.66
CA GLU A 60 4.00 10.82 11.87
C GLU A 60 4.83 10.29 13.05
N LEU A 61 4.80 8.98 13.29
CA LEU A 61 5.55 8.35 14.37
C LEU A 61 7.06 8.32 14.14
N ASN A 62 7.53 8.45 12.89
CA ASN A 62 8.95 8.42 12.57
C ASN A 62 9.70 9.60 13.19
N GLU A 63 9.05 10.75 13.36
CA GLU A 63 9.64 11.90 14.06
C GLU A 63 9.78 11.65 15.57
N GLU A 64 8.85 10.89 16.17
CA GLU A 64 8.83 10.59 17.60
C GLU A 64 9.61 9.31 17.96
N ARG A 65 9.95 8.48 16.98
CA ARG A 65 10.59 7.18 17.20
C ARG A 65 12.03 7.37 17.67
N PRO A 66 12.40 6.84 18.85
CA PRO A 66 13.78 6.93 19.32
C PRO A 66 14.70 6.22 18.33
N LYS A 67 15.74 6.94 17.86
CA LYS A 67 16.73 6.38 16.95
C LYS A 67 17.40 5.18 17.61
N MET A 68 17.58 4.11 16.85
CA MET A 68 18.31 2.94 17.32
C MET A 68 19.74 3.33 17.66
N ASP A 69 20.21 2.89 18.83
CA ASP A 69 21.57 3.15 19.26
C ASP A 69 22.60 2.61 18.25
N GLU A 70 23.62 3.41 17.93
CA GLU A 70 24.59 3.05 16.89
C GLU A 70 25.38 1.77 17.25
N SER A 71 25.59 1.45 18.53
CA SER A 71 26.25 0.20 18.94
C SER A 71 25.41 -1.02 18.56
N LYS A 72 24.09 -0.97 18.81
CA LYS A 72 23.14 -2.03 18.43
C LYS A 72 23.01 -2.17 16.92
N LYS A 73 23.16 -1.07 16.18
CA LYS A 73 23.14 -1.05 14.72
C LYS A 73 24.38 -1.69 14.11
N GLU A 74 25.55 -1.46 14.69
CA GLU A 74 26.77 -2.16 14.29
C GLU A 74 26.71 -3.66 14.60
N GLU A 75 26.18 -4.04 15.77
CA GLU A 75 25.99 -5.44 16.13
C GLU A 75 25.03 -6.14 15.16
N LEU A 76 23.90 -5.49 14.82
CA LEU A 76 22.96 -6.00 13.83
C LEU A 76 23.60 -6.16 12.44
N LYS A 77 24.40 -5.18 11.99
CA LYS A 77 25.14 -5.28 10.72
C LYS A 77 26.08 -6.48 10.71
N LYS A 78 26.81 -6.71 11.81
CA LYS A 78 27.71 -7.88 11.93
C LYS A 78 26.94 -9.19 11.83
N LEU A 79 25.79 -9.30 12.51
CA LEU A 79 24.91 -10.48 12.45
C LEU A 79 24.35 -10.75 11.04
N LEU A 80 23.95 -9.70 10.32
CA LEU A 80 23.47 -9.84 8.95
C LEU A 80 24.57 -10.31 7.99
N VAL A 81 25.79 -9.78 8.15
CA VAL A 81 26.94 -10.21 7.35
C VAL A 81 27.28 -11.68 7.63
N SER A 82 27.24 -12.14 8.89
CA SER A 82 27.47 -13.55 9.19
C SER A 82 26.41 -14.46 8.58
N GLN A 83 25.11 -14.13 8.69
CA GLN A 83 24.05 -14.95 8.08
C GLN A 83 24.14 -15.00 6.55
N SER A 84 24.49 -13.90 5.90
CA SER A 84 24.64 -13.86 4.43
C SER A 84 25.82 -14.70 3.92
N ARG A 85 26.82 -14.96 4.77
CA ARG A 85 27.98 -15.81 4.46
C ARG A 85 27.69 -17.29 4.69
N ASP A 86 26.77 -17.62 5.59
CA ASP A 86 26.39 -19.01 5.89
C ASP A 86 25.33 -19.58 4.92
N GLN A 87 24.75 -18.76 4.03
CA GLN A 87 23.80 -19.18 2.98
C GLN A 87 24.41 -19.26 1.56
N ALA A 88 25.74 -19.15 1.43
CA ALA A 88 26.49 -19.30 0.17
C ALA A 88 27.36 -20.56 0.20
#